data_AF-A0A8I0BVJ4-F1
#
_entry.id   AF-A0A8I0BVJ4-F1
#
_cell.length_a   1.000
_cell.length_b   1.000
_cell.length_c   1.000
_cell.angle_alpha   90.00
_cell.angle_beta   90.00
_cell.angle_gamma   90.00
#
_symmetry.space_group_name_H-M   'P 1'
#
loop_
_entity.id
_entity.type
_entity.pdbx_description
1 polymer ?
#
loop_
_entity_poly.entity_id
_entity_poly.type
_entity_poly.pdbx_seq_one_letter_code
_entity_poly.pdbx_strand_id
1 'polypeptide(L)'
;MSRSMSSRVMSRSAIPSDSRTLASSAASGIETTWLDADAAAANWRLIASHTHTTPRPLIIIPRPKCFTVKTTQSYSPPSDEVALEQFHTRDSVYVCIVHSLGRRVLHGIGLADAHQIHRMTGTILPIPAAHRLRTAAKLLAALALTACSGDQVTVIQSLTVSIQPRRALIVGVGQSLDFDAVARDARGALVSGEVQWSSDAAIAEILSNGLATGVAAGVTTISATIEGFTGTAQLEVFVPEQVGTYEVGTSYFGRREYVEYIPGDLPVVMSAPHGGAFTPNEIADRTFGVTGTDRNTVELILAVREAFLEQTGRAPHVIISRLARVKLDPNREIVEAAQDDPYAEQAWQEFQGWIKAARVTIDVDFGRGMYFDLHGHGHDIDRLELGYLLSAADLNRSDVALNAVAFVASSSIRDLGRDSPLPFSQLLRGPTSLGGYLQAEGVRGVPSPGDVSPGSDAYFTGGYNTREHGARSDGEVISGVQIEHHFSGLRDTSGNRGVYAAQLARSIRAFMLEHYGFFSP
;
A
#
# COMPACT_ATOMS: atom_id res chain seq x y z
N MET A 1 -33.86 -54.37 20.13
CA MET A 1 -32.78 -53.89 21.02
C MET A 1 -33.05 -52.42 21.33
N SER A 2 -33.30 -52.14 22.60
CA SER A 2 -33.62 -50.83 23.17
C SER A 2 -32.37 -49.96 23.28
N ARG A 3 -32.48 -48.67 22.94
CA ARG A 3 -31.72 -47.51 23.48
C ARG A 3 -32.33 -46.24 22.87
N SER A 4 -33.24 -45.58 23.58
CA SER A 4 -32.95 -44.40 24.43
C SER A 4 -32.77 -43.10 23.62
N MET A 5 -33.89 -42.51 23.21
CA MET A 5 -33.97 -41.08 22.87
C MET A 5 -33.95 -40.27 24.16
N SER A 6 -32.94 -39.41 24.32
CA SER A 6 -32.91 -38.38 25.35
C SER A 6 -33.16 -37.03 24.70
N SER A 7 -34.40 -36.53 24.81
CA SER A 7 -34.77 -35.16 24.49
C SER A 7 -34.16 -34.22 25.54
N ARG A 8 -33.23 -33.36 25.14
CA ARG A 8 -32.75 -32.26 25.98
C ARG A 8 -33.36 -30.95 25.47
N VAL A 9 -34.42 -30.53 26.14
CA VAL A 9 -34.92 -29.15 26.08
C VAL A 9 -33.87 -28.27 26.76
N MET A 10 -33.28 -27.32 26.02
CA MET A 10 -32.51 -26.23 26.62
C MET A 10 -33.32 -24.94 26.54
N SER A 11 -33.69 -24.47 27.72
CA SER A 11 -34.28 -23.17 28.02
C SER A 11 -33.36 -22.03 27.60
N ARG A 12 -33.94 -20.96 27.06
CA ARG A 12 -33.30 -19.64 26.93
C ARG A 12 -32.84 -19.18 28.31
N SER A 13 -31.53 -19.13 28.52
CA SER A 13 -30.91 -18.43 29.65
C SER A 13 -30.21 -17.21 29.11
N ALA A 14 -30.51 -16.06 29.70
CA ALA A 14 -29.87 -14.79 29.45
C ALA A 14 -28.35 -14.89 29.64
N ILE A 15 -27.60 -14.26 28.73
CA ILE A 15 -26.15 -14.07 28.87
C ILE A 15 -25.93 -12.85 29.77
N PRO A 16 -25.06 -12.94 30.81
CA PRO A 16 -24.73 -11.81 31.67
C PRO A 16 -23.84 -10.79 30.95
N SER A 17 -24.09 -9.51 31.21
CA SER A 17 -23.20 -8.41 30.85
C SER A 17 -21.95 -8.41 31.75
N ASP A 18 -20.82 -8.86 31.22
CA ASP A 18 -19.53 -8.68 31.88
C ASP A 18 -18.92 -7.33 31.47
N SER A 19 -19.21 -6.30 32.26
CA SER A 19 -18.44 -5.05 32.29
C SER A 19 -17.14 -5.29 33.05
N ARG A 20 -16.02 -5.42 32.33
CA ARG A 20 -14.69 -5.31 32.97
C ARG A 20 -14.34 -3.85 33.18
N THR A 21 -14.61 -3.36 34.39
CA THR A 21 -13.95 -2.19 34.98
C THR A 21 -12.45 -2.44 35.10
N LEU A 22 -11.63 -1.63 34.41
CA LEU A 22 -10.20 -1.53 34.65
C LEU A 22 -9.87 -0.12 35.18
N ALA A 23 -9.47 -0.10 36.46
CA ALA A 23 -8.71 0.90 37.20
C ALA A 23 -9.01 2.41 36.96
N SER A 24 -9.79 2.98 37.87
CA SER A 24 -9.83 4.43 38.13
C SER A 24 -8.51 4.91 38.75
N SER A 25 -7.81 5.86 38.12
CA SER A 25 -6.91 6.75 38.85
C SER A 25 -7.75 7.90 39.43
N ALA A 26 -8.03 7.81 40.72
CA ALA A 26 -8.71 8.85 41.47
C ALA A 26 -7.78 10.06 41.67
N ALA A 27 -7.74 10.98 40.71
CA ALA A 27 -7.22 12.34 40.88
C ALA A 27 -7.62 13.30 39.73
N SER A 28 -8.91 13.42 39.40
CA SER A 28 -9.40 14.55 38.55
C SER A 28 -10.92 14.73 38.43
N GLY A 29 -11.76 13.82 38.96
CA GLY A 29 -13.22 13.97 38.85
C GLY A 29 -13.76 13.80 37.42
N ILE A 30 -13.02 13.10 36.56
CA ILE A 30 -13.39 12.81 35.18
C ILE A 30 -14.06 11.43 35.11
N GLU A 31 -15.34 11.39 34.76
CA GLU A 31 -16.02 10.15 34.34
C GLU A 31 -15.88 10.01 32.82
N THR A 32 -15.32 8.88 32.37
CA THR A 32 -15.28 8.47 30.98
C THR A 32 -16.26 7.31 30.76
N THR A 33 -17.17 7.47 29.81
CA THR A 33 -18.10 6.41 29.40
C THR A 33 -18.03 6.22 27.89
N TRP A 34 -17.85 4.97 27.47
CA TRP A 34 -18.01 4.57 26.08
C TRP A 34 -19.50 4.38 25.78
N LEU A 35 -20.03 5.08 24.78
CA LEU A 35 -21.34 4.78 24.22
C LEU A 35 -21.15 3.85 23.02
N ASP A 36 -21.63 2.61 23.12
CA ASP A 36 -21.81 1.74 21.96
C ASP A 36 -22.80 2.42 21.00
N ALA A 37 -22.31 2.73 19.81
CA ALA A 37 -22.94 3.65 18.86
C ALA A 37 -24.03 2.98 17.99
N ASP A 38 -24.92 2.17 18.59
CA ASP A 38 -26.10 1.62 17.90
C ASP A 38 -27.45 2.08 18.47
N ALA A 39 -27.49 2.82 19.59
CA ALA A 39 -28.74 3.23 20.23
C ALA A 39 -29.20 4.69 19.99
N ALA A 40 -28.41 5.52 19.30
CA ALA A 40 -28.73 6.95 19.11
C ALA A 40 -29.19 7.32 17.68
N ALA A 41 -29.58 6.34 16.85
CA ALA A 41 -30.13 6.61 15.52
C ALA A 41 -31.65 6.94 15.51
N ALA A 42 -32.30 7.04 16.67
CA ALA A 42 -33.72 7.33 16.76
C ALA A 42 -33.96 8.74 17.35
N ASN A 43 -34.58 9.59 16.53
CA ASN A 43 -35.20 10.88 16.87
C ASN A 43 -34.36 12.16 16.73
N TRP A 44 -34.03 12.53 15.48
CA TRP A 44 -34.06 13.95 15.10
C TRP A 44 -34.81 14.13 13.78
N ARG A 45 -35.96 14.79 13.85
CA ARG A 45 -36.71 15.29 12.69
C ARG A 45 -35.98 16.52 12.13
N LEU A 46 -35.68 16.49 10.84
CA LEU A 46 -35.19 17.64 10.08
C LEU A 46 -36.29 18.72 10.03
N ILE A 47 -36.14 19.83 10.75
CA ILE A 47 -36.88 21.06 10.46
C ILE A 47 -36.02 21.86 9.49
N ALA A 48 -36.31 21.73 8.19
CA ALA A 48 -35.74 22.59 7.17
C ALA A 48 -36.49 23.92 7.14
N SER A 49 -35.90 25.00 7.67
CA SER A 49 -36.33 26.35 7.31
C SER A 49 -35.59 26.79 6.05
N HIS A 50 -36.38 27.08 5.01
CA HIS A 50 -35.91 27.63 3.74
C HIS A 50 -35.21 28.97 3.95
N THR A 51 -33.98 29.10 3.45
CA THR A 51 -33.56 30.08 2.42
C THR A 51 -32.03 30.03 2.30
N HIS A 52 -31.52 29.60 1.14
CA HIS A 52 -30.36 30.16 0.41
C HIS A 52 -29.82 29.12 -0.59
N THR A 53 -29.85 29.52 -1.85
CA THR A 53 -29.36 28.81 -3.03
C THR A 53 -27.84 28.90 -3.11
N THR A 54 -27.11 27.89 -2.63
CA THR A 54 -25.80 27.43 -3.17
C THR A 54 -25.48 26.04 -2.60
N PRO A 55 -25.07 25.05 -3.42
CA PRO A 55 -24.61 23.76 -2.90
C PRO A 55 -23.20 23.92 -2.33
N ARG A 56 -23.01 23.64 -1.04
CA ARG A 56 -21.67 23.50 -0.43
C ARG A 56 -21.15 22.08 -0.65
N PRO A 57 -19.83 21.88 -0.84
CA PRO A 57 -19.26 20.55 -0.98
C PRO A 57 -19.47 19.73 0.30
N LEU A 58 -19.96 18.50 0.12
CA LEU A 58 -20.08 17.50 1.17
C LEU A 58 -18.67 17.02 1.54
N ILE A 59 -18.15 17.49 2.67
CA ILE A 59 -16.88 17.00 3.23
C ILE A 59 -17.20 15.73 4.02
N ILE A 60 -16.81 14.57 3.48
CA ILE A 60 -16.85 13.29 4.20
C ILE A 60 -15.54 13.18 5.00
N ILE A 61 -15.61 13.35 6.31
CA ILE A 61 -14.49 13.12 7.22
C ILE A 61 -14.57 11.65 7.68
N PRO A 62 -13.51 10.84 7.55
CA PRO A 62 -13.46 9.51 8.17
C PRO A 62 -13.56 9.65 9.70
N ARG A 63 -14.50 8.94 10.33
CA ARG A 63 -14.81 9.11 11.76
C ARG A 63 -13.58 8.77 12.63
N PRO A 64 -13.03 9.71 13.41
CA PRO A 64 -12.11 9.36 14.49
C PRO A 64 -12.89 8.67 15.62
N LYS A 65 -12.23 7.77 16.37
CA LYS A 65 -12.76 7.27 17.64
C LYS A 65 -12.78 8.44 18.64
N CYS A 66 -13.92 9.12 18.74
CA CYS A 66 -14.09 10.21 19.69
C CYS A 66 -14.51 9.66 21.05
N PHE A 67 -13.95 10.24 22.10
CA PHE A 67 -14.36 9.98 23.48
C PHE A 67 -15.03 11.23 24.02
N THR A 68 -16.12 11.04 24.77
CA THR A 68 -16.81 12.15 25.44
C THR A 68 -16.37 12.20 26.90
N VAL A 69 -15.80 13.33 27.30
CA VAL A 69 -15.48 13.62 28.69
C VAL A 69 -16.58 14.51 29.26
N LYS A 70 -17.17 14.10 30.39
CA LYS A 70 -18.08 14.94 31.17
C LYS A 70 -17.31 15.52 32.36
N THR A 71 -17.26 16.84 32.45
CA THR A 71 -16.59 17.56 33.56
C THR A 71 -17.39 18.79 33.97
N THR A 72 -17.24 19.26 35.21
CA THR A 72 -17.88 20.50 35.69
C THR A 72 -16.98 21.73 35.56
N GLN A 73 -15.77 21.57 35.02
CA GLN A 73 -14.78 22.65 34.81
C GLN A 73 -14.36 22.74 33.34
N SER A 74 -13.79 23.88 32.93
CA SER A 74 -13.19 24.01 31.59
C SER A 74 -12.04 23.02 31.42
N TYR A 75 -12.09 22.20 30.36
CA TYR A 75 -11.07 21.21 30.06
C TYR A 75 -10.02 21.77 29.11
N SER A 76 -8.73 21.59 29.44
CA SER A 76 -7.63 21.83 28.51
C SER A 76 -6.94 20.50 28.21
N PRO A 77 -6.92 20.03 26.94
CA PRO A 77 -6.35 18.74 26.60
C PRO A 77 -4.82 18.71 26.83
N PRO A 78 -4.25 17.55 27.19
CA PRO A 78 -2.82 17.27 27.12
C PRO A 78 -2.23 17.54 25.72
N SER A 79 -0.91 17.70 25.62
CA SER A 79 -0.20 18.13 24.39
C SER A 79 -0.34 17.18 23.18
N ASP A 80 -0.76 15.95 23.43
CA ASP A 80 -0.96 14.85 22.48
C ASP A 80 -2.44 14.61 22.13
N GLU A 81 -3.35 15.40 22.70
CA GLU A 81 -4.79 15.40 22.43
C GLU A 81 -5.24 16.71 21.77
N VAL A 82 -6.22 16.62 20.85
CA VAL A 82 -6.86 17.80 20.26
C VAL A 82 -8.35 17.79 20.61
N ALA A 83 -8.81 18.83 21.30
CA ALA A 83 -10.22 19.07 21.51
C ALA A 83 -10.82 19.70 20.25
N LEU A 84 -11.84 19.06 19.66
CA LEU A 84 -12.48 19.55 18.45
C LEU A 84 -13.63 20.51 18.77
N GLU A 85 -14.46 20.17 19.76
CA GLU A 85 -15.59 20.98 20.18
C GLU A 85 -15.86 20.82 21.69
N GLN A 86 -16.33 21.90 22.32
CA GLN A 86 -16.70 21.96 23.73
C GLN A 86 -18.10 22.57 23.87
N PHE A 87 -19.00 21.84 24.52
CA PHE A 87 -20.38 22.27 24.76
C PHE A 87 -20.63 22.45 26.25
N HIS A 88 -21.29 23.54 26.61
CA HIS A 88 -21.63 23.87 27.99
C HIS A 88 -23.12 23.67 28.22
N THR A 89 -23.43 22.98 29.31
CA THR A 89 -24.76 22.95 29.92
C THR A 89 -24.70 23.65 31.27
N ARG A 90 -25.84 23.80 31.94
CA ARG A 90 -25.91 24.50 33.23
C ARG A 90 -25.03 23.87 34.32
N ASP A 91 -24.85 22.55 34.27
CA ASP A 91 -24.18 21.76 35.32
C ASP A 91 -23.01 20.89 34.79
N SER A 92 -22.69 20.94 33.50
CA SER A 92 -21.65 20.08 32.90
C SER A 92 -21.10 20.63 31.58
N VAL A 93 -19.88 20.25 31.28
CA VAL A 93 -19.13 20.49 30.04
C VAL A 93 -18.89 19.15 29.37
N TYR A 94 -19.18 19.09 28.07
CA TYR A 94 -18.92 17.95 27.21
C TYR A 94 -17.83 18.30 26.21
N VAL A 95 -16.81 17.45 26.08
CA VAL A 95 -15.66 17.67 25.17
C VAL A 95 -15.46 16.45 24.28
N CYS A 96 -15.29 16.70 22.99
CA CYS A 96 -14.96 15.68 21.99
C CYS A 96 -13.45 15.71 21.71
N ILE A 97 -12.74 14.65 22.08
CA ILE A 97 -11.27 14.58 22.01
C ILE A 97 -10.84 13.56 20.97
N VAL A 98 -9.82 13.91 20.18
CA VAL A 98 -9.13 13.01 19.26
C VAL A 98 -7.66 12.94 19.65
N HIS A 99 -7.11 11.73 19.78
CA HIS A 99 -5.68 11.53 19.96
C HIS A 99 -4.93 11.87 18.67
N SER A 100 -3.91 12.73 18.77
CA SER A 100 -3.05 13.06 17.64
C SER A 100 -2.19 11.84 17.29
N LEU A 101 -2.58 11.09 16.26
CA LEU A 101 -1.64 10.23 15.54
C LEU A 101 -0.62 11.12 14.82
N GLY A 102 0.54 11.36 15.46
CA GLY A 102 1.77 11.83 14.82
C GLY A 102 1.67 13.04 13.87
N ARG A 103 1.53 14.25 14.42
CA ARG A 103 1.92 15.58 13.86
C ARG A 103 1.56 15.89 12.39
N ARG A 104 0.47 16.66 12.21
CA ARG A 104 0.50 18.05 11.68
C ARG A 104 -0.83 18.73 12.02
N VAL A 105 -0.77 19.65 12.99
CA VAL A 105 -1.87 20.57 13.31
C VAL A 105 -2.05 21.52 12.13
N LEU A 106 -3.23 21.48 11.52
CA LEU A 106 -3.73 22.48 10.58
C LEU A 106 -3.81 23.84 11.28
N HIS A 107 -2.85 24.72 11.02
CA HIS A 107 -3.06 26.15 11.20
C HIS A 107 -3.98 26.65 10.09
N GLY A 108 -5.15 27.17 10.46
CA GLY A 108 -5.90 28.12 9.65
C GLY A 108 -7.30 27.69 9.21
N ILE A 109 -8.27 27.76 10.11
CA ILE A 109 -9.65 28.07 9.75
C ILE A 109 -10.09 29.25 10.62
N GLY A 110 -10.25 30.41 9.98
CA GLY A 110 -10.82 31.62 10.55
C GLY A 110 -11.57 32.36 9.44
N LEU A 111 -12.87 32.52 9.66
CA LEU A 111 -13.86 33.07 8.73
C LEU A 111 -13.67 34.58 8.45
N ALA A 112 -14.19 34.95 7.28
CA ALA A 112 -14.42 36.25 6.65
C ALA A 112 -14.67 37.49 7.54
N ASP A 113 -14.21 38.65 7.06
CA ASP A 113 -15.13 39.73 6.65
C ASP A 113 -14.47 40.74 5.68
N ALA A 114 -15.26 41.18 4.71
CA ALA A 114 -14.89 42.09 3.63
C ALA A 114 -15.11 43.54 4.03
N HIS A 115 -14.17 44.46 3.73
CA HIS A 115 -14.50 45.86 3.46
C HIS A 115 -13.41 46.58 2.65
N GLN A 116 -13.85 47.17 1.52
CA GLN A 116 -13.32 48.33 0.79
C GLN A 116 -11.90 48.26 0.16
N ILE A 117 -11.89 47.99 -1.14
CA ILE A 117 -10.81 48.37 -2.05
C ILE A 117 -11.11 49.78 -2.60
N HIS A 118 -10.23 50.75 -2.32
CA HIS A 118 -10.16 52.01 -3.04
C HIS A 118 -9.01 51.99 -4.05
N ARG A 119 -9.33 52.47 -5.25
CA ARG A 119 -8.47 52.63 -6.42
C ARG A 119 -7.26 53.52 -6.10
N MET A 120 -6.07 53.14 -6.58
CA MET A 120 -5.14 54.10 -7.17
C MET A 120 -4.48 53.49 -8.41
N THR A 121 -4.67 54.18 -9.52
CA THR A 121 -4.08 53.99 -10.85
C THR A 121 -2.64 54.50 -10.88
N GLY A 122 -1.74 53.81 -11.57
CA GLY A 122 -0.39 54.30 -11.89
C GLY A 122 0.26 53.49 -13.00
N THR A 123 0.47 54.14 -14.14
CA THR A 123 0.71 53.63 -15.48
C THR A 123 2.17 53.21 -15.75
N ILE A 124 2.36 52.21 -16.62
CA ILE A 124 3.66 51.78 -17.19
C ILE A 124 3.89 52.49 -18.54
N LEU A 125 5.10 52.99 -18.78
CA LEU A 125 5.64 53.18 -20.15
C LEU A 125 7.16 52.81 -20.21
N PRO A 126 7.66 52.28 -21.34
CA PRO A 126 9.01 51.71 -21.50
C PRO A 126 9.97 52.67 -22.25
N ILE A 127 11.29 52.45 -22.12
CA ILE A 127 12.33 53.11 -22.95
C ILE A 127 13.40 52.07 -23.41
N PRO A 128 13.95 52.18 -24.64
CA PRO A 128 14.62 51.11 -25.37
C PRO A 128 16.16 51.19 -25.40
N ALA A 129 16.73 50.30 -26.21
CA ALA A 129 18.10 49.80 -26.24
C ALA A 129 19.21 50.66 -26.89
N ALA A 130 20.44 50.21 -26.62
CA ALA A 130 21.68 50.23 -27.43
C ALA A 130 22.54 51.51 -27.47
N HIS A 131 23.80 51.43 -27.02
CA HIS A 131 24.98 51.19 -27.88
C HIS A 131 26.30 51.14 -27.08
N ARG A 132 27.31 50.55 -27.72
CA ARG A 132 28.61 50.11 -27.21
C ARG A 132 29.74 51.18 -27.29
N LEU A 133 30.84 50.85 -26.57
CA LEU A 133 32.29 51.01 -26.88
C LEU A 133 33.07 52.27 -26.42
N ARG A 134 34.13 51.94 -25.65
CA ARG A 134 35.53 52.42 -25.68
C ARG A 134 35.85 53.83 -25.22
N THR A 135 36.69 53.91 -24.18
CA THR A 135 38.10 54.34 -24.34
C THR A 135 38.93 54.03 -23.09
N ALA A 136 40.17 53.60 -23.32
CA ALA A 136 41.19 53.31 -22.33
C ALA A 136 42.30 54.36 -22.42
N ALA A 137 42.84 54.83 -21.29
CA ALA A 137 44.18 55.43 -21.21
C ALA A 137 44.75 55.43 -19.78
N LYS A 138 45.68 54.49 -19.56
CA LYS A 138 46.99 54.57 -18.87
C LYS A 138 47.52 56.02 -18.68
N LEU A 139 48.36 56.42 -17.71
CA LEU A 139 49.10 55.90 -16.55
C LEU A 139 49.72 57.19 -15.91
N LEU A 140 49.86 57.39 -14.60
CA LEU A 140 51.13 57.34 -13.85
C LEU A 140 50.90 57.95 -12.45
N ALA A 141 51.31 57.24 -11.40
CA ALA A 141 52.03 57.80 -10.26
C ALA A 141 52.64 56.64 -9.46
N ALA A 142 53.97 56.56 -9.43
CA ALA A 142 54.71 55.69 -8.54
C ALA A 142 55.21 56.52 -7.36
N LEU A 143 55.01 56.03 -6.13
CA LEU A 143 55.96 56.23 -5.03
C LEU A 143 55.85 55.07 -4.00
N ALA A 144 56.86 54.20 -4.09
CA ALA A 144 57.59 53.49 -3.03
C ALA A 144 56.93 53.09 -1.67
N LEU A 145 56.85 51.76 -1.50
CA LEU A 145 57.45 50.94 -0.42
C LEU A 145 56.83 50.90 1.00
N THR A 146 56.64 49.64 1.42
CA THR A 146 56.49 49.06 2.77
C THR A 146 55.14 49.12 3.47
N ALA A 147 54.32 48.08 3.23
CA ALA A 147 53.75 47.28 4.30
C ALA A 147 53.50 45.86 3.77
N CYS A 148 54.31 44.90 4.21
CA CYS A 148 53.93 43.49 4.18
C CYS A 148 52.71 43.32 5.09
N SER A 149 51.54 43.25 4.49
CA SER A 149 50.48 42.37 4.96
C SER A 149 49.83 41.85 3.70
N GLY A 150 50.47 40.83 3.12
CA GLY A 150 49.70 39.89 2.35
C GLY A 150 48.74 39.29 3.37
N ASP A 151 47.54 39.84 3.48
CA ASP A 151 46.39 39.06 3.88
C ASP A 151 46.41 37.90 2.89
N GLN A 152 47.00 36.79 3.34
CA GLN A 152 46.68 35.48 2.81
C GLN A 152 45.19 35.40 3.07
N VAL A 153 44.40 35.77 2.06
CA VAL A 153 42.99 35.39 1.98
C VAL A 153 43.06 33.88 2.09
N THR A 154 42.89 33.39 3.31
CA THR A 154 42.81 31.98 3.60
C THR A 154 41.47 31.62 3.00
N VAL A 155 41.50 31.23 1.72
CA VAL A 155 40.34 30.66 1.07
C VAL A 155 40.07 29.42 1.89
N ILE A 156 39.11 29.50 2.81
CA ILE A 156 38.64 28.32 3.53
C ILE A 156 38.18 27.38 2.44
N GLN A 157 38.95 26.31 2.23
CA GLN A 157 38.62 25.32 1.22
C GLN A 157 37.34 24.67 1.70
N SER A 158 36.21 25.10 1.14
CA SER A 158 34.93 24.45 1.42
C SER A 158 34.92 23.10 0.73
N LEU A 159 34.73 22.04 1.51
CA LEU A 159 34.54 20.70 1.00
C LEU A 159 33.07 20.30 1.15
N THR A 160 32.59 19.55 0.17
CA THR A 160 31.34 18.79 0.27
C THR A 160 31.70 17.34 0.45
N VAL A 161 31.22 16.74 1.54
CA VAL A 161 31.32 15.29 1.79
C VAL A 161 29.99 14.65 1.46
N SER A 162 29.98 13.75 0.48
CA SER A 162 28.81 12.96 0.09
C SER A 162 28.98 11.52 0.57
N ILE A 163 27.91 10.96 1.16
CA ILE A 163 27.85 9.56 1.58
C ILE A 163 26.88 8.81 0.65
N GLN A 164 27.25 7.59 0.24
CA GLN A 164 26.39 6.66 -0.47
C GLN A 164 26.33 5.31 0.28
N PRO A 165 25.15 4.68 0.35
CA PRO A 165 23.85 5.23 -0.03
C PRO A 165 23.41 6.38 0.90
N ARG A 166 22.63 7.34 0.39
CA ARG A 166 22.12 8.47 1.20
C ARG A 166 21.08 8.06 2.25
N ARG A 167 20.32 7.01 1.93
CA ARG A 167 19.33 6.35 2.80
C ARG A 167 19.57 4.85 2.68
N ALA A 168 19.60 4.14 3.79
CA ALA A 168 19.82 2.71 3.82
C ALA A 168 18.86 2.03 4.77
N LEU A 169 18.60 0.75 4.51
CA LEU A 169 17.82 -0.14 5.35
C LEU A 169 18.64 -1.40 5.64
N ILE A 170 18.80 -1.73 6.91
CA ILE A 170 19.29 -3.03 7.36
C ILE A 170 18.07 -3.81 7.90
N VAL A 171 17.86 -5.02 7.38
CA VAL A 171 16.73 -5.88 7.77
C VAL A 171 17.24 -6.98 8.71
N GLY A 172 16.97 -6.80 10.01
CA GLY A 172 17.39 -7.71 11.07
C GLY A 172 18.68 -7.28 11.79
N VAL A 173 18.79 -7.69 13.05
CA VAL A 173 19.98 -7.45 13.88
C VAL A 173 21.15 -8.32 13.41
N GLY A 174 22.36 -7.76 13.42
CA GLY A 174 23.59 -8.42 12.99
C GLY A 174 23.82 -8.44 11.47
N GLN A 175 22.87 -7.95 10.68
CA GLN A 175 23.08 -7.71 9.25
C GLN A 175 23.88 -6.43 9.04
N SER A 176 24.62 -6.37 7.92
CA SER A 176 25.55 -5.27 7.63
C SER A 176 25.36 -4.68 6.23
N LEU A 177 25.74 -3.43 6.06
CA LEU A 177 25.69 -2.69 4.80
C LEU A 177 26.87 -1.71 4.72
N ASP A 178 27.48 -1.61 3.55
CA ASP A 178 28.63 -0.72 3.30
C ASP A 178 28.18 0.72 2.98
N PHE A 179 28.89 1.69 3.56
CA PHE A 179 28.80 3.10 3.21
C PHE A 179 30.14 3.59 2.65
N ASP A 180 30.05 4.36 1.57
CA ASP A 180 31.17 5.06 0.97
C ASP A 180 31.04 6.57 1.17
N ALA A 181 32.16 7.25 1.45
CA ALA A 181 32.21 8.69 1.54
C ALA A 181 33.23 9.28 0.57
N VAL A 182 32.85 10.40 -0.07
CA VAL A 182 33.71 11.12 -1.01
C VAL A 182 33.68 12.61 -0.68
N ALA A 183 34.87 13.21 -0.54
CA ALA A 183 35.03 14.66 -0.39
C ALA A 183 35.37 15.32 -1.75
N ARG A 184 34.72 16.44 -2.05
CA ARG A 184 35.02 17.28 -3.22
C ARG A 184 35.19 18.74 -2.83
N ASP A 185 36.12 19.43 -3.46
CA ASP A 185 36.29 20.88 -3.30
C ASP A 185 35.23 21.67 -4.09
N ALA A 186 35.25 23.00 -3.95
CA ALA A 186 34.34 23.91 -4.65
C ALA A 186 34.43 23.85 -6.20
N ARG A 187 35.46 23.22 -6.77
CA ARG A 187 35.64 23.01 -8.21
C ARG A 187 35.23 21.60 -8.64
N GLY A 188 34.75 20.77 -7.71
CA GLY A 188 34.37 19.38 -7.93
C GLY A 188 35.54 18.39 -7.94
N ALA A 189 36.76 18.85 -7.65
CA ALA A 189 37.94 17.99 -7.60
C ALA A 189 37.89 17.09 -6.35
N LEU A 190 38.29 15.83 -6.50
CA LEU A 190 38.36 14.89 -5.38
C LEU A 190 39.42 15.34 -4.37
N VAL A 191 39.06 15.27 -3.09
CA VAL A 191 39.98 15.52 -1.99
C VAL A 191 40.20 14.20 -1.27
N SER A 192 41.48 13.81 -1.14
CA SER A 192 41.88 12.62 -0.39
C SER A 192 42.01 12.97 1.09
N GLY A 193 41.54 12.07 1.95
CA GLY A 193 41.66 12.18 3.40
C GLY A 193 41.15 10.89 4.05
N GLU A 194 41.53 10.65 5.29
CA GLU A 194 40.98 9.55 6.07
C GLU A 194 39.52 9.84 6.42
N VAL A 195 38.66 8.84 6.29
CA VAL A 195 37.23 8.98 6.64
C VAL A 195 37.03 8.61 8.10
N GLN A 196 36.58 9.57 8.89
CA GLN A 196 36.15 9.33 10.27
C GLN A 196 34.64 9.06 10.29
N TRP A 197 34.27 7.81 10.51
CA TRP A 197 32.87 7.38 10.59
C TRP A 197 32.32 7.47 12.01
N SER A 198 31.03 7.81 12.14
CA SER A 198 30.30 7.73 13.40
C SER A 198 28.79 7.48 13.18
N SER A 199 28.17 6.87 14.18
CA SER A 199 26.73 6.54 14.26
C SER A 199 26.29 6.45 15.72
N ASP A 200 24.98 6.31 15.97
CA ASP A 200 24.47 5.82 17.25
C ASP A 200 24.68 4.31 17.33
N ALA A 201 25.73 3.90 18.07
CA ALA A 201 26.10 2.49 18.25
C ALA A 201 25.02 1.64 18.95
N ALA A 202 24.06 2.25 19.65
CA ALA A 202 22.93 1.51 20.22
C ALA A 202 21.97 1.00 19.13
N ILE A 203 21.95 1.66 17.96
CA ILE A 203 21.11 1.31 16.82
C ILE A 203 21.95 0.56 15.77
N ALA A 204 23.11 1.11 15.39
CA ALA A 204 24.03 0.47 14.45
C ALA A 204 25.48 0.89 14.70
N GLU A 205 26.40 -0.06 14.70
CA GLU A 205 27.84 0.19 14.78
C GLU A 205 28.42 0.37 13.38
N ILE A 206 29.23 1.41 13.16
CA ILE A 206 29.96 1.62 11.90
C ILE A 206 31.47 1.52 12.13
N LEU A 207 32.13 0.68 11.33
CA LEU A 207 33.57 0.48 11.37
C LEU A 207 34.31 1.55 10.55
N SER A 208 35.62 1.67 10.75
CA SER A 208 36.47 2.64 10.05
C SER A 208 36.51 2.44 8.52
N ASN A 209 36.19 1.24 8.04
CA ASN A 209 36.07 0.93 6.61
C ASN A 209 34.69 1.27 6.02
N GLY A 210 33.76 1.83 6.81
CA GLY A 210 32.41 2.19 6.35
C GLY A 210 31.36 1.08 6.45
N LEU A 211 31.72 -0.12 6.94
CA LEU A 211 30.77 -1.21 7.15
C LEU A 211 29.92 -0.94 8.39
N ALA A 212 28.62 -0.71 8.20
CA ALA A 212 27.64 -0.55 9.27
C ALA A 212 26.95 -1.87 9.59
N THR A 213 26.74 -2.19 10.87
CA THR A 213 26.05 -3.41 11.34
C THR A 213 24.91 -3.04 12.28
N GLY A 214 23.71 -3.56 12.03
CA GLY A 214 22.53 -3.29 12.86
C GLY A 214 22.60 -3.94 14.23
N VAL A 215 22.33 -3.19 15.29
CA VAL A 215 22.35 -3.63 16.70
C VAL A 215 20.95 -3.74 17.28
N ALA A 216 20.10 -2.74 17.03
CA ALA A 216 18.72 -2.73 17.50
C ALA A 216 17.82 -1.98 16.51
N ALA A 217 16.52 -2.29 16.54
CA ALA A 217 15.54 -1.59 15.71
C ALA A 217 15.54 -0.08 16.01
N GLY A 218 15.63 0.75 14.96
CA GLY A 218 15.71 2.20 15.11
C GLY A 218 16.24 2.90 13.88
N VAL A 219 16.36 4.23 13.97
CA VAL A 219 16.93 5.07 12.91
C VAL A 219 18.11 5.85 13.48
N THR A 220 19.27 5.77 12.82
CA THR A 220 20.47 6.53 13.16
C THR A 220 20.95 7.37 11.96
N THR A 221 21.71 8.42 12.25
CA THR A 221 22.45 9.19 11.25
C THR A 221 23.87 8.61 11.15
N ILE A 222 24.27 8.21 9.95
CA ILE A 222 25.66 7.90 9.63
C ILE A 222 26.37 9.20 9.26
N SER A 223 27.51 9.48 9.88
CA SER A 223 28.33 10.66 9.58
C SER A 223 29.73 10.27 9.16
N ALA A 224 30.24 10.91 8.10
CA ALA A 224 31.61 10.78 7.64
C ALA A 224 32.27 12.15 7.68
N THR A 225 33.39 12.26 8.41
CA THR A 225 34.19 13.48 8.47
C THR A 225 35.50 13.28 7.70
N ILE A 226 35.79 14.17 6.75
CA ILE A 226 37.02 14.18 5.94
C ILE A 226 37.57 15.61 5.99
N GLU A 227 38.82 15.79 6.40
CA GLU A 227 39.47 17.10 6.56
C GLU A 227 38.63 18.12 7.38
N GLY A 228 37.90 17.63 8.39
CA GLY A 228 37.06 18.45 9.27
C GLY A 228 35.67 18.80 8.71
N PHE A 229 35.34 18.41 7.47
CA PHE A 229 34.02 18.58 6.88
C PHE A 229 33.19 17.30 7.01
N THR A 230 31.91 17.43 7.33
CA THR A 230 31.03 16.28 7.62
C THR A 230 29.91 16.14 6.62
N GLY A 231 29.75 14.93 6.08
CA GLY A 231 28.57 14.49 5.33
C GLY A 231 27.68 13.60 6.19
N THR A 232 26.40 13.48 5.85
CA THR A 232 25.46 12.62 6.59
C THR A 232 24.59 11.77 5.67
N ALA A 233 24.25 10.58 6.14
CA ALA A 233 23.27 9.65 5.55
C ALA A 233 22.34 9.10 6.65
N GLN A 234 21.16 8.62 6.26
CA GLN A 234 20.21 8.01 7.18
C GLN A 234 20.28 6.48 7.08
N LEU A 235 20.36 5.79 8.21
CA LEU A 235 20.28 4.34 8.29
C LEU A 235 19.10 3.96 9.20
N GLU A 236 18.21 3.13 8.69
CA GLU A 236 17.22 2.42 9.49
C GLU A 236 17.62 0.96 9.69
N VAL A 237 17.51 0.48 10.92
CA VAL A 237 17.53 -0.95 11.25
C VAL A 237 16.09 -1.36 11.50
N PHE A 238 15.53 -2.15 10.58
CA PHE A 238 14.19 -2.70 10.68
C PHE A 238 14.26 -4.15 11.12
N VAL A 239 13.50 -4.53 12.13
CA VAL A 239 13.40 -5.92 12.59
C VAL A 239 11.97 -6.40 12.31
N PRO A 240 11.76 -7.26 11.30
CA PRO A 240 10.44 -7.82 11.04
C PRO A 240 9.91 -8.58 12.25
N GLU A 241 8.62 -8.44 12.50
CA GLU A 241 7.93 -9.22 13.53
C GLU A 241 8.08 -10.72 13.24
N GLN A 242 8.51 -11.49 14.24
CA GLN A 242 8.68 -12.93 14.12
C GLN A 242 7.34 -13.62 14.40
N VAL A 243 6.61 -13.93 13.34
CA VAL A 243 5.33 -14.62 13.43
C VAL A 243 5.57 -16.13 13.31
N GLY A 244 5.40 -16.86 14.41
CA GLY A 244 5.54 -18.31 14.42
C GLY A 244 4.41 -19.03 13.66
N THR A 245 3.19 -18.50 13.74
CA THR A 245 2.03 -18.99 12.99
C THR A 245 1.09 -17.83 12.71
N TYR A 246 0.62 -17.75 11.47
CA TYR A 246 -0.32 -16.74 11.02
C TYR A 246 -1.76 -17.15 11.39
N GLU A 247 -2.47 -16.31 12.12
CA GLU A 247 -3.85 -16.54 12.53
C GLU A 247 -4.83 -16.11 11.43
N VAL A 248 -5.81 -16.97 11.14
CA VAL A 248 -6.82 -16.72 10.11
C VAL A 248 -7.62 -15.46 10.43
N GLY A 249 -7.68 -14.54 9.47
CA GLY A 249 -8.41 -13.28 9.59
C GLY A 249 -7.71 -12.16 10.35
N THR A 250 -6.54 -12.42 10.94
CA THR A 250 -5.71 -11.37 11.56
C THR A 250 -4.90 -10.64 10.50
N SER A 251 -4.94 -9.30 10.48
CA SER A 251 -4.08 -8.51 9.59
C SER A 251 -2.64 -8.46 10.13
N TYR A 252 -1.68 -8.81 9.28
CA TYR A 252 -0.25 -8.66 9.51
C TYR A 252 0.31 -7.60 8.57
N PHE A 253 1.14 -6.70 9.10
CA PHE A 253 1.61 -5.53 8.37
C PHE A 253 3.12 -5.52 8.21
N GLY A 254 3.55 -5.18 7.00
CA GLY A 254 4.95 -5.06 6.65
C GLY A 254 5.55 -3.78 7.25
N ARG A 255 6.79 -3.47 6.87
CA ARG A 255 7.42 -2.22 7.28
C ARG A 255 6.52 -1.04 6.93
N ARG A 256 6.21 -0.21 7.95
CA ARG A 256 5.32 0.97 7.83
C ARG A 256 3.91 0.66 7.30
N GLU A 257 3.47 -0.59 7.42
CA GLU A 257 2.20 -1.07 6.88
C GLU A 257 2.06 -0.89 5.36
N TYR A 258 3.17 -0.93 4.61
CA TYR A 258 3.15 -0.81 3.15
C TYR A 258 2.59 -2.04 2.44
N VAL A 259 2.62 -3.18 3.12
CA VAL A 259 2.00 -4.43 2.70
C VAL A 259 1.13 -4.94 3.83
N GLU A 260 0.00 -5.54 3.47
CA GLU A 260 -0.89 -6.25 4.39
C GLU A 260 -1.07 -7.70 3.95
N TYR A 261 -1.00 -8.63 4.90
CA TYR A 261 -1.37 -10.02 4.73
C TYR A 261 -2.49 -10.38 5.69
N ILE A 262 -3.59 -10.89 5.16
CA ILE A 262 -4.72 -11.43 5.92
C ILE A 262 -4.78 -12.94 5.61
N PRO A 263 -4.36 -13.80 6.53
CA PRO A 263 -4.37 -15.24 6.34
C PRO A 263 -5.80 -15.76 6.18
N GLY A 264 -5.96 -16.71 5.27
CA GLY A 264 -7.19 -17.46 5.04
C GLY A 264 -7.03 -18.91 5.48
N ASP A 265 -8.07 -19.67 5.27
CA ASP A 265 -8.13 -21.11 5.54
C ASP A 265 -8.61 -21.90 4.31
N LEU A 266 -8.72 -21.26 3.15
CA LEU A 266 -9.06 -21.89 1.87
C LEU A 266 -7.81 -22.13 1.01
N PRO A 267 -7.81 -23.13 0.10
CA PRO A 267 -6.74 -23.36 -0.88
C PRO A 267 -6.76 -22.31 -2.03
N VAL A 268 -6.92 -21.04 -1.64
CA VAL A 268 -7.05 -19.88 -2.52
C VAL A 268 -6.21 -18.75 -1.94
N VAL A 269 -5.26 -18.25 -2.74
CA VAL A 269 -4.49 -17.03 -2.46
C VAL A 269 -4.95 -15.93 -3.42
N MET A 270 -5.16 -14.73 -2.90
CA MET A 270 -5.54 -13.56 -3.69
C MET A 270 -4.60 -12.40 -3.41
N SER A 271 -4.28 -11.62 -4.43
CA SER A 271 -3.44 -10.43 -4.29
C SER A 271 -4.03 -9.19 -4.97
N ALA A 272 -3.78 -8.02 -4.40
CA ALA A 272 -4.06 -6.72 -5.01
C ALA A 272 -2.79 -5.85 -5.01
N PRO A 273 -1.99 -5.88 -6.08
CA PRO A 273 -0.69 -5.20 -6.10
C PRO A 273 -0.77 -3.69 -6.37
N HIS A 274 -1.88 -3.18 -6.93
CA HIS A 274 -1.91 -1.83 -7.53
C HIS A 274 -3.02 -0.91 -7.03
N GLY A 275 -3.82 -1.30 -6.04
CA GLY A 275 -4.91 -0.47 -5.54
C GLY A 275 -4.55 0.41 -4.34
N GLY A 276 -3.32 0.31 -3.83
CA GLY A 276 -2.84 1.08 -2.69
C GLY A 276 -2.82 2.59 -2.94
N ALA A 277 -2.92 3.37 -1.86
CA ALA A 277 -2.99 4.83 -1.90
C ALA A 277 -1.78 5.53 -1.26
N PHE A 278 -0.89 4.79 -0.58
CA PHE A 278 0.21 5.39 0.16
C PHE A 278 1.30 5.92 -0.77
N THR A 279 1.67 7.19 -0.56
CA THR A 279 2.72 7.91 -1.31
C THR A 279 3.75 8.53 -0.35
N PRO A 280 4.46 7.71 0.44
CA PRO A 280 5.39 8.24 1.43
C PRO A 280 6.56 8.98 0.77
N ASN A 281 7.08 10.01 1.46
CA ASN A 281 8.24 10.79 1.00
C ASN A 281 9.57 10.03 1.13
N GLU A 282 9.58 8.92 1.87
CA GLU A 282 10.78 8.11 2.06
C GLU A 282 11.11 7.28 0.82
N ILE A 283 10.09 6.88 0.05
CA ILE A 283 10.18 6.14 -1.21
C ILE A 283 10.10 7.13 -2.37
N ALA A 284 11.08 7.10 -3.27
CA ALA A 284 11.05 7.90 -4.48
C ALA A 284 9.92 7.46 -5.44
N ASP A 285 9.44 8.37 -6.28
CA ASP A 285 8.56 7.96 -7.38
C ASP A 285 9.37 7.19 -8.41
N ARG A 286 8.83 6.06 -8.86
CA ARG A 286 9.34 5.34 -10.03
C ARG A 286 9.36 6.26 -11.25
N THR A 287 10.41 6.12 -12.05
CA THR A 287 10.70 6.96 -13.21
C THR A 287 10.46 6.26 -14.54
N PHE A 288 10.31 4.93 -14.54
CA PHE A 288 9.95 4.15 -15.72
C PHE A 288 8.94 3.04 -15.39
N GLY A 289 8.41 2.39 -16.44
CA GLY A 289 7.32 1.43 -16.32
C GLY A 289 5.93 2.07 -16.14
N VAL A 290 4.92 1.25 -15.91
CA VAL A 290 3.55 1.72 -15.66
C VAL A 290 3.40 2.16 -14.22
N THR A 291 2.75 3.30 -13.98
CA THR A 291 2.59 3.90 -12.64
C THR A 291 1.14 4.15 -12.24
N GLY A 292 0.18 3.91 -13.14
CA GLY A 292 -1.23 4.12 -12.89
C GLY A 292 -1.81 3.14 -11.87
N THR A 293 -2.56 3.65 -10.90
CA THR A 293 -3.25 2.86 -9.88
C THR A 293 -4.46 2.12 -10.45
N ASP A 294 -4.61 0.87 -10.05
CA ASP A 294 -5.80 0.08 -10.34
C ASP A 294 -6.88 0.45 -9.33
N ARG A 295 -7.54 1.59 -9.57
CA ARG A 295 -8.51 2.17 -8.63
C ARG A 295 -9.50 1.13 -8.08
N ASN A 296 -9.68 1.16 -6.76
CA ASN A 296 -10.62 0.35 -6.02
C ASN A 296 -10.35 -1.18 -5.97
N THR A 297 -9.17 -1.66 -6.38
CA THR A 297 -8.86 -3.11 -6.30
C THR A 297 -8.58 -3.59 -4.88
N VAL A 298 -8.10 -2.72 -3.97
CA VAL A 298 -7.97 -3.03 -2.54
C VAL A 298 -9.33 -3.25 -1.89
N GLU A 299 -10.28 -2.35 -2.16
CA GLU A 299 -11.65 -2.48 -1.67
C GLU A 299 -12.37 -3.67 -2.29
N LEU A 300 -12.05 -4.01 -3.55
CA LEU A 300 -12.61 -5.16 -4.23
C LEU A 300 -12.11 -6.47 -3.61
N ILE A 301 -10.80 -6.65 -3.41
CA ILE A 301 -10.27 -7.91 -2.85
C ILE A 301 -10.80 -8.15 -1.43
N LEU A 302 -10.94 -7.09 -0.62
CA LEU A 302 -11.55 -7.18 0.70
C LEU A 302 -13.03 -7.58 0.60
N ALA A 303 -13.80 -6.97 -0.31
CA ALA A 303 -15.19 -7.36 -0.54
C ALA A 303 -15.33 -8.84 -1.00
N VAL A 304 -14.41 -9.34 -1.82
CA VAL A 304 -14.39 -10.75 -2.25
C VAL A 304 -14.10 -11.67 -1.08
N ARG A 305 -13.15 -11.31 -0.21
CA ARG A 305 -12.87 -12.05 1.00
C ARG A 305 -14.08 -12.16 1.92
N GLU A 306 -14.78 -11.04 2.15
CA GLU A 306 -16.02 -11.02 2.94
C GLU A 306 -17.13 -11.86 2.28
N ALA A 307 -17.26 -11.80 0.95
CA ALA A 307 -18.21 -12.64 0.23
C ALA A 307 -17.92 -14.15 0.41
N PHE A 308 -16.65 -14.58 0.49
CA PHE A 308 -16.30 -15.96 0.82
C PHE A 308 -16.73 -16.34 2.24
N LEU A 309 -16.48 -15.46 3.22
CA LEU A 309 -16.90 -15.67 4.61
C LEU A 309 -18.42 -15.80 4.72
N GLU A 310 -19.17 -14.92 4.07
CA GLU A 310 -20.63 -14.97 4.06
C GLU A 310 -21.17 -16.26 3.41
N GLN A 311 -20.52 -16.72 2.34
CA GLN A 311 -20.99 -17.88 1.58
C GLN A 311 -20.54 -19.23 2.17
N THR A 312 -19.42 -19.27 2.88
CA THR A 312 -18.77 -20.53 3.27
C THR A 312 -18.32 -20.60 4.73
N GLY A 313 -18.29 -19.47 5.45
CA GLY A 313 -17.69 -19.36 6.78
C GLY A 313 -16.15 -19.40 6.79
N ARG A 314 -15.52 -19.43 5.61
CA ARG A 314 -14.08 -19.58 5.39
C ARG A 314 -13.58 -18.50 4.43
N ALA A 315 -12.29 -18.19 4.44
CA ALA A 315 -11.71 -17.07 3.69
C ALA A 315 -10.49 -17.48 2.86
N PRO A 316 -10.28 -16.87 1.67
CA PRO A 316 -9.00 -16.95 0.98
C PRO A 316 -7.91 -16.19 1.74
N HIS A 317 -6.65 -16.54 1.49
CA HIS A 317 -5.50 -15.71 1.87
C HIS A 317 -5.50 -14.44 1.01
N VAL A 318 -5.28 -13.27 1.62
CA VAL A 318 -5.29 -11.98 0.92
C VAL A 318 -3.99 -11.22 1.18
N ILE A 319 -3.29 -10.82 0.12
CA ILE A 319 -2.06 -10.01 0.18
C ILE A 319 -2.28 -8.70 -0.58
N ILE A 320 -2.04 -7.57 0.08
CA ILE A 320 -2.35 -6.24 -0.46
C ILE A 320 -1.08 -5.38 -0.44
N SER A 321 -0.77 -4.74 -1.57
CA SER A 321 0.12 -3.59 -1.58
C SER A 321 -0.68 -2.34 -1.23
N ARG A 322 -0.31 -1.67 -0.14
CA ARG A 322 -0.94 -0.43 0.31
C ARG A 322 -0.26 0.81 -0.30
N LEU A 323 0.91 0.63 -0.91
CA LEU A 323 1.60 1.65 -1.70
C LEU A 323 0.88 1.91 -3.04
N ALA A 324 0.85 3.18 -3.44
CA ALA A 324 0.48 3.54 -4.80
C ALA A 324 1.48 2.94 -5.79
N ARG A 325 1.00 2.50 -6.97
CA ARG A 325 1.83 1.85 -7.98
C ARG A 325 3.05 2.67 -8.42
N VAL A 326 2.94 3.99 -8.37
CA VAL A 326 4.07 4.91 -8.64
C VAL A 326 5.22 4.76 -7.65
N LYS A 327 4.97 4.29 -6.43
CA LYS A 327 5.99 4.03 -5.40
C LYS A 327 6.57 2.63 -5.49
N LEU A 328 5.73 1.66 -5.83
CA LEU A 328 6.11 0.25 -5.96
C LEU A 328 5.12 -0.44 -6.91
N ASP A 329 5.63 -1.13 -7.92
CA ASP A 329 4.83 -2.07 -8.73
C ASP A 329 5.22 -3.50 -8.34
N PRO A 330 4.53 -4.14 -7.37
CA PRO A 330 4.90 -5.47 -6.93
C PRO A 330 4.48 -6.54 -7.95
N ASN A 331 3.85 -6.18 -9.08
CA ASN A 331 3.64 -7.06 -10.23
C ASN A 331 4.74 -6.87 -11.30
N ARG A 332 5.96 -6.57 -10.86
CA ARG A 332 7.20 -6.53 -11.64
C ARG A 332 8.36 -7.19 -10.90
N GLU A 333 9.37 -7.56 -11.66
CA GLU A 333 10.67 -7.97 -11.12
C GLU A 333 11.28 -6.80 -10.34
N ILE A 334 12.00 -7.08 -9.24
CA ILE A 334 12.38 -6.10 -8.22
C ILE A 334 13.08 -4.86 -8.78
N VAL A 335 13.92 -5.01 -9.81
CA VAL A 335 14.67 -3.89 -10.42
C VAL A 335 13.72 -2.86 -11.03
N GLU A 336 12.72 -3.32 -11.79
CA GLU A 336 11.68 -2.42 -12.28
C GLU A 336 10.77 -1.99 -11.13
N ALA A 337 10.35 -2.93 -10.28
CA ALA A 337 9.35 -2.73 -9.23
C ALA A 337 9.72 -1.62 -8.24
N ALA A 338 10.96 -1.60 -7.77
CA ALA A 338 11.43 -0.75 -6.68
C ALA A 338 12.48 0.29 -7.12
N GLN A 339 13.13 0.10 -8.27
CA GLN A 339 14.14 0.99 -8.83
C GLN A 339 15.23 1.40 -7.82
N ASP A 340 15.81 0.40 -7.14
CA ASP A 340 16.89 0.52 -6.15
C ASP A 340 16.53 1.33 -4.89
N ASP A 341 15.24 1.64 -4.65
CA ASP A 341 14.80 2.24 -3.39
C ASP A 341 14.69 1.16 -2.30
N PRO A 342 15.51 1.20 -1.23
CA PRO A 342 15.61 0.11 -0.27
C PRO A 342 14.31 -0.13 0.51
N TYR A 343 13.48 0.91 0.66
CA TYR A 343 12.20 0.78 1.36
C TYR A 343 11.12 0.19 0.44
N ALA A 344 11.16 0.51 -0.86
CA ALA A 344 10.30 -0.14 -1.85
C ALA A 344 10.70 -1.61 -2.06
N GLU A 345 12.00 -1.92 -2.08
CA GLU A 345 12.51 -3.30 -2.16
C GLU A 345 12.05 -4.13 -0.96
N GLN A 346 12.10 -3.58 0.26
CA GLN A 346 11.58 -4.28 1.44
C GLN A 346 10.09 -4.57 1.32
N ALA A 347 9.28 -3.59 0.90
CA ALA A 347 7.85 -3.80 0.68
C ALA A 347 7.59 -4.82 -0.45
N TRP A 348 8.42 -4.84 -1.50
CA TRP A 348 8.35 -5.88 -2.53
C TRP A 348 8.61 -7.27 -1.94
N GLN A 349 9.67 -7.41 -1.12
CA GLN A 349 10.03 -8.68 -0.48
C GLN A 349 8.93 -9.17 0.46
N GLU A 350 8.29 -8.28 1.23
CA GLU A 350 7.15 -8.61 2.10
C GLU A 350 5.95 -9.10 1.29
N PHE A 351 5.58 -8.40 0.21
CA PHE A 351 4.47 -8.78 -0.66
C PHE A 351 4.69 -10.14 -1.30
N GLN A 352 5.85 -10.36 -1.92
CA GLN A 352 6.20 -11.63 -2.56
C GLN A 352 6.35 -12.76 -1.53
N GLY A 353 6.96 -12.45 -0.38
CA GLY A 353 7.20 -13.39 0.71
C GLY A 353 5.91 -13.94 1.32
N TRP A 354 4.89 -13.09 1.52
CA TRP A 354 3.61 -13.54 2.05
C TRP A 354 2.76 -14.33 1.06
N ILE A 355 2.84 -14.03 -0.24
CA ILE A 355 2.24 -14.91 -1.25
C ILE A 355 2.91 -16.28 -1.21
N LYS A 356 4.25 -16.32 -1.11
CA LYS A 356 5.00 -17.58 -0.98
C LYS A 356 4.63 -18.34 0.30
N ALA A 357 4.50 -17.66 1.43
CA ALA A 357 4.10 -18.26 2.70
C ALA A 357 2.69 -18.88 2.61
N ALA A 358 1.71 -18.15 2.06
CA ALA A 358 0.36 -18.67 1.85
C ALA A 358 0.34 -19.89 0.90
N ARG A 359 1.13 -19.87 -0.18
CA ARG A 359 1.28 -21.02 -1.08
C ARG A 359 1.84 -22.25 -0.37
N VAL A 360 2.84 -22.08 0.49
CA VAL A 360 3.41 -23.18 1.29
C VAL A 360 2.37 -23.76 2.24
N THR A 361 1.58 -22.92 2.92
CA THR A 361 0.46 -23.40 3.74
C THR A 361 -0.51 -24.25 2.92
N ILE A 362 -0.88 -23.79 1.71
CA ILE A 362 -1.81 -24.53 0.86
C ILE A 362 -1.24 -25.87 0.37
N ASP A 363 0.02 -25.88 -0.04
CA ASP A 363 0.70 -27.11 -0.45
C ASP A 363 0.71 -28.15 0.69
N VAL A 364 1.05 -27.73 1.90
CA VAL A 364 1.08 -28.61 3.08
C VAL A 364 -0.32 -29.13 3.45
N ASP A 365 -1.32 -28.24 3.48
CA ASP A 365 -2.64 -28.58 4.02
C ASP A 365 -3.58 -29.22 2.99
N PHE A 366 -3.40 -28.90 1.71
CA PHE A 366 -4.34 -29.28 0.64
C PHE A 366 -3.66 -29.96 -0.55
N GLY A 367 -2.33 -29.85 -0.70
CA GLY A 367 -1.55 -30.43 -1.80
C GLY A 367 -1.76 -29.77 -3.17
N ARG A 368 -2.71 -28.83 -3.31
CA ARG A 368 -2.97 -28.05 -4.52
C ARG A 368 -3.90 -26.87 -4.23
N GLY A 369 -3.89 -25.86 -5.10
CA GLY A 369 -4.76 -24.70 -4.95
C GLY A 369 -4.69 -23.69 -6.10
N MET A 370 -5.27 -22.52 -5.88
CA MET A 370 -5.34 -21.44 -6.86
C MET A 370 -4.78 -20.11 -6.32
N TYR A 371 -4.11 -19.37 -7.19
CA TYR A 371 -3.66 -18.00 -7.00
C TYR A 371 -4.42 -17.05 -7.96
N PHE A 372 -5.00 -15.98 -7.42
CA PHE A 372 -5.71 -14.96 -8.18
C PHE A 372 -5.10 -13.58 -7.97
N ASP A 373 -4.59 -12.97 -9.05
CA ASP A 373 -4.00 -11.64 -9.02
C ASP A 373 -5.00 -10.62 -9.57
N LEU A 374 -5.51 -9.74 -8.71
CA LEU A 374 -6.60 -8.80 -9.03
C LEU A 374 -6.04 -7.48 -9.53
N HIS A 375 -6.36 -7.16 -10.79
CA HIS A 375 -5.97 -5.92 -11.47
C HIS A 375 -7.17 -5.18 -12.01
N GLY A 376 -6.94 -3.96 -12.47
CA GLY A 376 -7.92 -3.17 -13.19
C GLY A 376 -7.38 -2.69 -14.53
N HIS A 377 -8.14 -2.90 -15.61
CA HIS A 377 -7.82 -2.35 -16.92
C HIS A 377 -8.72 -1.17 -17.30
N GLY A 378 -8.28 -0.41 -18.30
CA GLY A 378 -9.00 0.70 -18.91
C GLY A 378 -9.23 0.51 -20.41
N HIS A 379 -9.32 -0.74 -20.88
CA HIS A 379 -9.67 -1.02 -22.28
C HIS A 379 -11.16 -0.74 -22.53
N ASP A 380 -11.52 -0.47 -23.79
CA ASP A 380 -12.85 -0.04 -24.21
C ASP A 380 -13.96 -1.10 -24.07
N ILE A 381 -13.59 -2.38 -23.88
CA ILE A 381 -14.54 -3.47 -23.81
C ILE A 381 -14.85 -3.78 -22.35
N ASP A 382 -16.10 -3.55 -21.97
CA ASP A 382 -16.66 -3.90 -20.66
C ASP A 382 -16.72 -5.44 -20.47
N ARG A 383 -15.58 -6.03 -20.08
CA ARG A 383 -15.43 -7.45 -19.74
C ARG A 383 -14.29 -7.64 -18.75
N LEU A 384 -14.24 -8.80 -18.11
CA LEU A 384 -13.02 -9.30 -17.48
C LEU A 384 -12.03 -9.80 -18.52
N GLU A 385 -10.74 -9.67 -18.26
CA GLU A 385 -9.68 -10.36 -19.02
C GLU A 385 -8.97 -11.34 -18.08
N LEU A 386 -9.04 -12.63 -18.38
CA LEU A 386 -8.54 -13.72 -17.54
C LEU A 386 -7.18 -14.18 -18.09
N GLY A 387 -6.09 -13.64 -17.54
CA GLY A 387 -4.72 -13.89 -17.95
C GLY A 387 -4.16 -15.22 -17.45
N TYR A 388 -3.97 -16.18 -18.36
CA TYR A 388 -3.40 -17.52 -18.10
C TYR A 388 -1.93 -17.70 -18.55
N LEU A 389 -1.20 -16.60 -18.80
CA LEU A 389 0.09 -16.55 -19.51
C LEU A 389 0.04 -17.03 -20.98
N LEU A 390 -1.16 -17.10 -21.55
CA LEU A 390 -1.38 -17.34 -22.97
C LEU A 390 -1.63 -16.01 -23.67
N SER A 391 -1.03 -15.80 -24.85
CA SER A 391 -1.25 -14.57 -25.61
C SER A 391 -2.63 -14.54 -26.27
N ALA A 392 -3.07 -13.35 -26.71
CA ALA A 392 -4.26 -13.25 -27.56
C ALA A 392 -4.12 -14.14 -28.81
N ALA A 393 -2.94 -14.17 -29.44
CA ALA A 393 -2.67 -15.02 -30.59
C ALA A 393 -2.82 -16.52 -30.28
N ASP A 394 -2.52 -16.94 -29.06
CA ASP A 394 -2.72 -18.32 -28.61
C ASP A 394 -4.21 -18.60 -28.39
N LEU A 395 -4.92 -17.74 -27.67
CA LEU A 395 -6.35 -17.90 -27.39
C LEU A 395 -7.23 -17.85 -28.66
N ASN A 396 -6.77 -17.16 -29.70
CA ASN A 396 -7.43 -17.09 -31.02
C ASN A 396 -7.34 -18.41 -31.80
N ARG A 397 -6.54 -19.38 -31.35
CA ARG A 397 -6.43 -20.69 -32.00
C ARG A 397 -7.68 -21.54 -31.77
N SER A 398 -7.87 -22.53 -32.64
CA SER A 398 -8.93 -23.52 -32.48
C SER A 398 -8.72 -24.37 -31.21
N ASP A 399 -9.80 -24.95 -30.70
CA ASP A 399 -9.75 -25.87 -29.55
C ASP A 399 -8.75 -27.00 -29.77
N VAL A 400 -8.73 -27.60 -30.97
CA VAL A 400 -7.80 -28.67 -31.33
C VAL A 400 -6.35 -28.22 -31.17
N ALA A 401 -6.02 -26.99 -31.57
CA ALA A 401 -4.67 -26.47 -31.44
C ALA A 401 -4.33 -26.13 -29.98
N LEU A 402 -5.25 -25.51 -29.23
CA LEU A 402 -5.06 -25.19 -27.81
C LEU A 402 -4.87 -26.46 -26.95
N ASN A 403 -5.48 -27.57 -27.33
CA ASN A 403 -5.34 -28.84 -26.62
C ASN A 403 -3.95 -29.49 -26.76
N ALA A 404 -3.03 -28.89 -27.52
CA ALA A 404 -1.66 -29.37 -27.59
C ALA A 404 -0.91 -29.15 -26.26
N VAL A 405 -0.12 -30.15 -25.85
CA VAL A 405 0.67 -30.16 -24.60
C VAL A 405 1.56 -28.91 -24.45
N ALA A 406 2.03 -28.33 -25.56
CA ALA A 406 2.83 -27.11 -25.55
C ALA A 406 2.08 -25.91 -24.93
N PHE A 407 0.77 -25.76 -25.17
CA PHE A 407 -0.01 -24.67 -24.60
C PHE A 407 -0.36 -24.90 -23.12
N VAL A 408 -0.60 -26.16 -22.75
CA VAL A 408 -0.73 -26.54 -21.34
C VAL A 408 0.54 -26.14 -20.59
N ALA A 409 1.70 -26.53 -21.13
CA ALA A 409 3.02 -26.29 -20.56
C ALA A 409 3.41 -24.80 -20.45
N SER A 410 2.86 -23.94 -21.33
CA SER A 410 3.12 -22.50 -21.31
C SER A 410 2.17 -21.69 -20.42
N SER A 411 1.07 -22.29 -19.96
CA SER A 411 0.06 -21.59 -19.15
C SER A 411 0.39 -21.58 -17.66
N SER A 412 -0.18 -20.64 -16.91
CA SER A 412 -0.11 -20.59 -15.44
C SER A 412 -1.06 -21.57 -14.74
N ILE A 413 -1.91 -22.27 -15.49
CA ILE A 413 -2.79 -23.35 -15.00
C ILE A 413 -2.30 -24.71 -15.51
N ARG A 414 -0.99 -24.83 -15.78
CA ARG A 414 -0.35 -26.04 -16.31
C ARG A 414 -0.66 -27.27 -15.47
N ASP A 415 -0.58 -27.13 -14.14
CA ASP A 415 -0.86 -28.21 -13.19
C ASP A 415 -2.27 -28.78 -13.39
N LEU A 416 -3.28 -27.90 -13.38
CA LEU A 416 -4.66 -28.28 -13.66
C LEU A 416 -4.82 -28.89 -15.06
N GLY A 417 -4.20 -28.29 -16.08
CA GLY A 417 -4.31 -28.76 -17.45
C GLY A 417 -3.65 -30.12 -17.71
N ARG A 418 -2.62 -30.47 -16.92
CA ARG A 418 -1.94 -31.78 -17.00
C ARG A 418 -2.81 -32.90 -16.44
N ASP A 419 -3.48 -32.65 -15.32
CA ASP A 419 -4.15 -33.69 -14.55
C ASP A 419 -5.67 -33.78 -14.81
N SER A 420 -6.23 -32.80 -15.53
CA SER A 420 -7.66 -32.77 -15.83
C SER A 420 -8.08 -33.82 -16.87
N PRO A 421 -9.26 -34.46 -16.70
CA PRO A 421 -9.86 -35.28 -17.74
C PRO A 421 -10.46 -34.46 -18.90
N LEU A 422 -10.56 -33.14 -18.75
CA LEU A 422 -11.10 -32.25 -19.78
C LEU A 422 -10.02 -31.82 -20.77
N PRO A 423 -10.37 -31.58 -22.05
CA PRO A 423 -9.48 -30.90 -22.97
C PRO A 423 -9.10 -29.51 -22.43
N PHE A 424 -7.86 -29.09 -22.64
CA PHE A 424 -7.35 -27.82 -22.13
C PHE A 424 -8.19 -26.59 -22.56
N SER A 425 -8.73 -26.60 -23.78
CA SER A 425 -9.64 -25.55 -24.23
C SER A 425 -10.91 -25.45 -23.36
N GLN A 426 -11.40 -26.54 -22.80
CA GLN A 426 -12.56 -26.53 -21.89
C GLN A 426 -12.22 -25.94 -20.52
N LEU A 427 -10.97 -26.09 -20.05
CA LEU A 427 -10.51 -25.43 -18.83
C LEU A 427 -10.37 -23.91 -19.00
N LEU A 428 -10.09 -23.43 -20.21
CA LEU A 428 -9.97 -22.01 -20.52
C LEU A 428 -11.32 -21.36 -20.80
N ARG A 429 -12.16 -22.00 -21.64
CA ARG A 429 -13.37 -21.40 -22.23
C ARG A 429 -14.59 -22.31 -22.29
N GLY A 430 -14.56 -23.45 -21.60
CA GLY A 430 -15.71 -24.33 -21.47
C GLY A 430 -16.72 -23.84 -20.43
N PRO A 431 -17.90 -24.47 -20.33
CA PRO A 431 -18.93 -24.10 -19.35
C PRO A 431 -18.47 -24.16 -17.89
N THR A 432 -17.51 -25.04 -17.57
CA THR A 432 -16.90 -25.17 -16.24
C THR A 432 -15.56 -24.45 -16.11
N SER A 433 -15.16 -23.63 -17.09
CA SER A 433 -14.01 -22.73 -16.89
C SER A 433 -14.36 -21.62 -15.90
N LEU A 434 -13.35 -20.92 -15.38
CA LEU A 434 -13.58 -19.74 -14.55
C LEU A 434 -14.45 -18.69 -15.27
N GLY A 435 -14.17 -18.43 -16.55
CA GLY A 435 -14.97 -17.56 -17.39
C GLY A 435 -16.39 -18.08 -17.63
N GLY A 436 -16.59 -19.40 -17.71
CA GLY A 436 -17.91 -20.04 -17.80
C GLY A 436 -18.76 -19.83 -16.55
N TYR A 437 -18.20 -20.02 -15.36
CA TYR A 437 -18.91 -19.75 -14.11
C TYR A 437 -19.21 -18.27 -13.92
N LEU A 438 -18.26 -17.39 -14.25
CA LEU A 438 -18.49 -15.94 -14.22
C LEU A 438 -19.62 -15.52 -15.19
N GLN A 439 -19.63 -16.09 -16.39
CA GLN A 439 -20.70 -15.85 -17.35
C GLN A 439 -22.06 -16.33 -16.84
N ALA A 440 -22.12 -17.47 -16.16
CA ALA A 440 -23.35 -17.97 -15.55
C ALA A 440 -23.87 -17.03 -14.43
N GLU A 441 -22.97 -16.32 -13.75
CA GLU A 441 -23.30 -15.27 -12.79
C GLU A 441 -23.64 -13.92 -13.44
N GLY A 442 -23.62 -13.84 -14.78
CA GLY A 442 -23.91 -12.62 -15.54
C GLY A 442 -22.72 -11.68 -15.74
N VAL A 443 -21.50 -12.15 -15.46
CA VAL A 443 -20.26 -11.37 -15.63
C VAL A 443 -19.57 -11.78 -16.92
N ARG A 444 -19.44 -10.85 -17.86
CA ARG A 444 -18.73 -11.08 -19.13
C ARG A 444 -17.22 -11.17 -18.87
N GLY A 445 -16.55 -12.16 -19.44
CA GLY A 445 -15.09 -12.27 -19.40
C GLY A 445 -14.52 -13.00 -20.62
N VAL A 446 -13.24 -12.77 -20.92
CA VAL A 446 -12.49 -13.48 -21.97
C VAL A 446 -11.24 -14.15 -21.36
N PRO A 447 -10.94 -15.41 -21.70
CA PRO A 447 -11.79 -16.35 -22.43
C PRO A 447 -12.96 -16.92 -21.60
N SER A 448 -14.11 -17.16 -22.25
CA SER A 448 -15.32 -17.80 -21.70
C SER A 448 -16.15 -18.45 -22.82
N PRO A 449 -17.21 -19.24 -22.54
CA PRO A 449 -18.07 -19.80 -23.58
C PRO A 449 -18.71 -18.75 -24.52
N GLY A 450 -19.05 -17.57 -23.98
CA GLY A 450 -19.68 -16.47 -24.71
C GLY A 450 -18.69 -15.47 -25.32
N ASP A 451 -17.42 -15.52 -24.92
CA ASP A 451 -16.34 -14.68 -25.45
C ASP A 451 -15.04 -15.53 -25.46
N VAL A 452 -14.94 -16.41 -26.46
CA VAL A 452 -13.95 -17.50 -26.50
C VAL A 452 -12.51 -17.04 -26.75
N SER A 453 -12.32 -15.82 -27.24
CA SER A 453 -11.04 -15.33 -27.73
C SER A 453 -11.04 -13.79 -27.80
N PRO A 454 -9.91 -13.13 -27.49
CA PRO A 454 -9.81 -11.67 -27.61
C PRO A 454 -9.86 -11.14 -29.05
N GLY A 455 -9.66 -11.99 -30.07
CA GLY A 455 -9.55 -11.54 -31.45
C GLY A 455 -8.38 -10.57 -31.64
N SER A 456 -8.64 -9.41 -32.21
CA SER A 456 -7.66 -8.32 -32.35
C SER A 456 -7.69 -7.32 -31.18
N ASP A 457 -8.58 -7.52 -30.21
CA ASP A 457 -8.76 -6.59 -29.11
C ASP A 457 -7.57 -6.67 -28.14
N ALA A 458 -7.40 -5.60 -27.36
CA ALA A 458 -6.46 -5.59 -26.27
C ALA A 458 -6.82 -6.67 -25.23
N TYR A 459 -5.78 -7.26 -24.64
CA TYR A 459 -5.89 -8.35 -23.67
C TYR A 459 -4.61 -8.45 -22.84
N PHE A 460 -4.74 -8.46 -21.52
CA PHE A 460 -3.63 -8.75 -20.62
C PHE A 460 -3.49 -10.25 -20.38
N THR A 461 -2.29 -10.76 -20.68
CA THR A 461 -1.99 -12.19 -20.63
C THR A 461 -1.68 -12.71 -19.22
N GLY A 462 -1.40 -11.81 -18.27
CA GLY A 462 -0.85 -12.12 -16.95
C GLY A 462 0.55 -11.55 -16.74
N GLY A 463 0.80 -11.01 -15.54
CA GLY A 463 1.97 -10.23 -15.19
C GLY A 463 3.13 -11.05 -14.60
N TYR A 464 3.93 -10.39 -13.78
CA TYR A 464 5.03 -11.01 -13.03
C TYR A 464 4.50 -11.96 -11.95
N ASN A 465 3.50 -11.53 -11.19
CA ASN A 465 2.94 -12.30 -10.09
C ASN A 465 2.27 -13.59 -10.56
N THR A 466 1.46 -13.53 -11.62
CA THR A 466 0.88 -14.73 -12.25
C THR A 466 1.96 -15.72 -12.67
N ARG A 467 3.12 -15.20 -13.06
CA ARG A 467 4.26 -15.97 -13.51
C ARG A 467 5.08 -16.56 -12.37
N GLU A 468 5.26 -15.84 -11.29
CA GLU A 468 6.04 -16.25 -10.12
C GLU A 468 5.23 -17.12 -9.15
N HIS A 469 3.90 -17.01 -9.18
CA HIS A 469 3.01 -17.63 -8.20
C HIS A 469 2.00 -18.64 -8.77
N GLY A 470 1.86 -18.71 -10.10
CA GLY A 470 1.14 -19.78 -10.78
C GLY A 470 2.06 -20.93 -11.19
N ALA A 471 1.47 -22.09 -11.49
CA ALA A 471 2.20 -23.30 -11.86
C ALA A 471 2.76 -23.18 -13.28
N ARG A 472 4.09 -23.15 -13.38
CA ARG A 472 4.83 -23.06 -14.66
C ARG A 472 5.86 -24.15 -14.86
N SER A 473 6.30 -24.77 -13.77
CA SER A 473 7.27 -25.86 -13.76
C SER A 473 6.68 -27.13 -13.16
N ASP A 474 7.29 -28.28 -13.46
CA ASP A 474 6.82 -29.55 -12.93
C ASP A 474 7.05 -29.61 -11.41
N GLY A 475 6.03 -30.05 -10.68
CA GLY A 475 6.03 -30.09 -9.21
C GLY A 475 5.38 -28.86 -8.55
N GLU A 476 5.04 -27.81 -9.30
CA GLU A 476 4.24 -26.71 -8.75
C GLU A 476 2.75 -27.05 -8.75
N VAL A 477 2.12 -26.97 -7.58
CA VAL A 477 0.73 -27.40 -7.36
C VAL A 477 -0.28 -26.25 -7.19
N ILE A 478 0.18 -25.01 -7.34
CA ILE A 478 -0.66 -23.81 -7.24
C ILE A 478 -0.83 -23.21 -8.64
N SER A 479 -2.01 -23.39 -9.23
CA SER A 479 -2.36 -22.78 -10.52
C SER A 479 -2.68 -21.29 -10.34
N GLY A 480 -2.44 -20.45 -11.36
CA GLY A 480 -2.55 -18.99 -11.24
C GLY A 480 -3.35 -18.31 -12.36
N VAL A 481 -4.09 -17.25 -12.04
CA VAL A 481 -4.82 -16.41 -13.01
C VAL A 481 -4.70 -14.93 -12.64
N GLN A 482 -4.38 -14.08 -13.62
CA GLN A 482 -4.62 -12.63 -13.48
C GLN A 482 -6.05 -12.30 -13.89
N ILE A 483 -6.78 -11.56 -13.06
CA ILE A 483 -8.12 -11.08 -13.41
C ILE A 483 -8.05 -9.57 -13.57
N GLU A 484 -8.18 -9.11 -14.81
CA GLU A 484 -8.32 -7.69 -15.12
C GLU A 484 -9.79 -7.29 -15.04
N HIS A 485 -10.08 -6.32 -14.18
CA HIS A 485 -11.43 -5.84 -13.96
C HIS A 485 -11.67 -4.53 -14.71
N HIS A 486 -12.66 -4.52 -15.59
CA HIS A 486 -13.18 -3.28 -16.13
C HIS A 486 -13.64 -2.35 -14.98
N PHE A 487 -13.51 -1.02 -15.14
CA PHE A 487 -13.81 -0.10 -14.06
C PHE A 487 -15.32 0.00 -13.78
N SER A 488 -16.08 0.35 -14.83
CA SER A 488 -17.52 0.60 -14.74
C SER A 488 -18.28 -0.69 -14.43
N GLY A 489 -19.24 -0.62 -13.50
CA GLY A 489 -20.13 -1.73 -13.17
C GLY A 489 -19.53 -2.85 -12.32
N LEU A 490 -18.21 -2.88 -12.12
CA LEU A 490 -17.53 -3.90 -11.29
C LEU A 490 -16.86 -3.29 -10.06
N ARG A 491 -16.04 -2.25 -10.24
CA ARG A 491 -15.19 -1.70 -9.15
C ARG A 491 -15.35 -0.21 -8.88
N ASP A 492 -16.08 0.51 -9.73
CA ASP A 492 -16.35 1.94 -9.63
C ASP A 492 -17.04 2.39 -8.33
N THR A 493 -18.02 1.65 -7.83
CA THR A 493 -18.79 1.99 -6.61
C THR A 493 -18.74 0.86 -5.59
N SER A 494 -19.01 1.19 -4.32
CA SER A 494 -19.08 0.18 -3.24
C SER A 494 -20.17 -0.87 -3.51
N GLY A 495 -21.33 -0.44 -4.01
CA GLY A 495 -22.44 -1.34 -4.34
C GLY A 495 -22.08 -2.32 -5.46
N ASN A 496 -21.45 -1.83 -6.54
CA ASN A 496 -21.00 -2.68 -7.64
C ASN A 496 -19.91 -3.66 -7.19
N ARG A 497 -18.96 -3.21 -6.35
CA ARG A 497 -17.97 -4.11 -5.75
C ARG A 497 -18.61 -5.22 -4.94
N GLY A 498 -19.61 -4.91 -4.11
CA GLY A 498 -20.32 -5.92 -3.32
C GLY A 498 -21.04 -6.97 -4.18
N VAL A 499 -21.75 -6.53 -5.22
CA VAL A 499 -22.43 -7.43 -6.16
C VAL A 499 -21.43 -8.33 -6.88
N TYR A 500 -20.40 -7.73 -7.47
CA TYR A 500 -19.40 -8.48 -8.22
C TYR A 500 -18.56 -9.40 -7.31
N ALA A 501 -18.20 -8.95 -6.11
CA ALA A 501 -17.49 -9.78 -5.14
C ALA A 501 -18.27 -11.07 -4.81
N ALA A 502 -19.59 -10.97 -4.62
CA ALA A 502 -20.43 -12.12 -4.38
C ALA A 502 -20.46 -13.08 -5.59
N GLN A 503 -20.54 -12.54 -6.82
CA GLN A 503 -20.50 -13.32 -8.07
C GLN A 503 -19.13 -14.02 -8.26
N LEU A 504 -18.03 -13.31 -8.01
CA LEU A 504 -16.68 -13.85 -8.13
C LEU A 504 -16.43 -14.95 -7.09
N ALA A 505 -16.82 -14.75 -5.84
CA ALA A 505 -16.70 -15.77 -4.79
C ALA A 505 -17.48 -17.05 -5.14
N ARG A 506 -18.73 -16.93 -5.64
CA ARG A 506 -19.51 -18.09 -6.10
C ARG A 506 -18.84 -18.80 -7.28
N SER A 507 -18.33 -18.04 -8.24
CA SER A 507 -17.66 -18.57 -9.44
C SER A 507 -16.37 -19.30 -9.09
N ILE A 508 -15.53 -18.72 -8.23
CA ILE A 508 -14.30 -19.39 -7.75
C ILE A 508 -14.67 -20.63 -6.94
N ARG A 509 -15.66 -20.56 -6.04
CA ARG A 509 -16.10 -21.74 -5.28
C ARG A 509 -16.56 -22.88 -6.19
N ALA A 510 -17.37 -22.58 -7.21
CA ALA A 510 -17.84 -23.58 -8.16
C ALA A 510 -16.68 -24.18 -8.97
N PHE A 511 -15.75 -23.34 -9.42
CA PHE A 511 -14.53 -23.77 -10.11
C PHE A 511 -13.64 -24.67 -9.24
N MET A 512 -13.43 -24.28 -7.98
CA MET A 512 -12.62 -25.05 -7.03
C MET A 512 -13.28 -26.39 -6.68
N LEU A 513 -14.59 -26.43 -6.55
CA LEU A 513 -15.33 -27.67 -6.32
C LEU A 513 -15.20 -28.63 -7.50
N GLU A 514 -15.42 -28.14 -8.72
CA GLU A 514 -15.37 -28.95 -9.93
C GLU A 514 -13.96 -29.51 -10.20
N HIS A 515 -12.93 -28.67 -10.12
CA HIS A 515 -11.59 -29.00 -10.62
C HIS A 515 -10.60 -29.44 -9.55
N TYR A 516 -10.90 -29.13 -8.29
CA TYR A 516 -10.04 -29.44 -7.16
C TYR A 516 -10.73 -30.30 -6.10
N GLY A 517 -12.05 -30.48 -6.16
CA GLY A 517 -12.81 -31.24 -5.16
C GLY A 517 -12.92 -30.55 -3.79
N PHE A 518 -12.39 -29.33 -3.66
CA PHE A 518 -12.46 -28.55 -2.43
C PHE A 518 -13.85 -27.94 -2.26
N PHE A 519 -14.22 -27.59 -1.03
CA PHE A 519 -15.56 -27.10 -0.68
C PHE A 519 -16.68 -28.16 -0.75
N SER A 520 -16.34 -29.45 -0.87
CA SER A 520 -17.29 -30.54 -0.64
C SER A 520 -17.73 -30.54 0.84
N PRO A 521 -19.03 -30.73 1.14
CA PRO A 521 -19.58 -30.70 2.49
C PRO A 521 -19.08 -31.81 3.42
#